data_AF-A0AAX6Q2J9-F1
#
_entry.id   AF-A0AAX6Q2J9-F1
#
_cell.length_a   1.000
_cell.length_b   1.000
_cell.length_c   1.000
_cell.angle_alpha   90.00
_cell.angle_beta   90.00
_cell.angle_gamma   90.00
#
_symmetry.space_group_name_H-M   'P 1'
#
loop_
_entity.id
_entity.type
_entity.pdbx_description
1 polymer ?
#
loop_
_entity_poly.entity_id
_entity_poly.type
_entity_poly.pdbx_seq_one_letter_code
_entity_poly.pdbx_strand_id
1 'polypeptide(L)'
;MTLEALLIVLNCLGLHTLWQAQAVPILPLGLAPDTFDDAYVGCSEVMEEKAAALLKEEMAHHALLRESWEAAQEAWEYQRRGLTLPPGFKAQHGIAIMVYTNSSNTLYWELNQAVRTGGGSREHYMRHFPFKALHFYLTRGLQLLQGSGGCSRAPGAVVFRGVSSLHFEPKRLGDLVRFGQFASSSLDEAVARRFGNATFFSLRTCFGASIQALSVFPEEREVLIPPHEVFLVTGFSQDGARSIVTLWSYNQTCSHFNCAYLGGQKRRGCVSVPVGQPESPYEGAFPLLSWKTPFLAPGKFQLSEAGP
;
A
#
# COMPACT_ATOMS: atom_id res chain seq x y z
N MET A 1 -48.38 45.48 -4.03
CA MET A 1 -47.72 44.30 -4.62
C MET A 1 -48.79 43.27 -4.91
N THR A 2 -48.95 42.89 -6.17
CA THR A 2 -50.04 42.00 -6.62
C THR A 2 -49.81 40.57 -6.12
N LEU A 3 -50.90 39.87 -5.80
CA LEU A 3 -50.89 38.49 -5.30
C LEU A 3 -50.09 37.54 -6.22
N GLU A 4 -50.04 37.86 -7.51
CA GLU A 4 -49.27 37.11 -8.52
C GLU A 4 -47.76 37.23 -8.35
N ALA A 5 -47.24 38.38 -7.89
CA ALA A 5 -45.82 38.53 -7.60
C ALA A 5 -45.39 37.71 -6.37
N LEU A 6 -46.31 37.47 -5.43
CA LEU A 6 -46.05 36.67 -4.23
C LEU A 6 -46.00 35.15 -4.55
N LEU A 7 -46.85 34.69 -5.48
CA LEU A 7 -46.89 33.29 -5.93
C LEU A 7 -45.64 32.89 -6.74
N ILE A 8 -45.08 33.80 -7.54
CA ILE A 8 -43.84 33.56 -8.29
C ILE A 8 -42.63 33.50 -7.35
N VAL A 9 -42.57 34.36 -6.32
CA VAL A 9 -41.49 34.33 -5.32
C VAL A 9 -41.57 33.08 -4.44
N LEU A 10 -42.77 32.60 -4.08
CA LEU A 10 -42.94 31.33 -3.36
C LEU A 10 -42.52 30.11 -4.20
N ASN A 11 -42.76 30.13 -5.52
CA ASN A 11 -42.38 29.05 -6.42
C ASN A 11 -40.86 29.04 -6.74
N CYS A 12 -40.21 30.21 -6.72
CA CYS A 12 -38.75 30.32 -6.86
C CYS A 12 -37.98 29.99 -5.57
N LEU A 13 -38.58 30.22 -4.39
CA LEU A 13 -38.01 29.83 -3.10
C LEU A 13 -38.27 28.35 -2.74
N GLY A 14 -39.30 27.73 -3.33
CA GLY A 14 -39.63 26.32 -3.13
C GLY A 14 -38.80 25.31 -3.92
N LEU A 15 -37.97 25.76 -4.87
CA LEU A 15 -37.22 24.88 -5.79
C LEU A 15 -35.70 24.85 -5.62
N HIS A 16 -35.12 25.58 -4.64
CA HIS A 16 -33.66 25.69 -4.48
C HIS A 16 -33.05 25.04 -3.23
N THR A 17 -33.78 24.19 -2.51
CA THR A 17 -33.16 23.29 -1.52
C THR A 17 -33.70 21.87 -1.62
N LEU A 18 -33.76 21.32 -2.84
CA LEU A 18 -33.60 19.88 -3.00
C LEU A 18 -32.14 19.54 -2.67
N TRP A 19 -31.85 19.40 -1.37
CA TRP A 19 -30.69 18.67 -0.90
C TRP A 19 -30.86 17.24 -1.43
N GLN A 20 -30.32 16.97 -2.63
CA GLN A 20 -30.21 15.61 -3.11
C GLN A 20 -29.35 14.88 -2.08
N ALA A 21 -29.98 14.08 -1.23
CA ALA A 21 -29.30 13.11 -0.41
C ALA A 21 -28.62 12.15 -1.39
N GLN A 22 -27.36 12.41 -1.71
CA GLN A 22 -26.56 11.50 -2.53
C GLN A 22 -26.47 10.19 -1.76
N ALA A 23 -27.08 9.14 -2.30
CA ALA A 23 -26.98 7.81 -1.74
C ALA A 23 -25.50 7.42 -1.73
N VAL A 24 -25.00 7.04 -0.55
CA VAL A 24 -23.64 6.55 -0.40
C VAL A 24 -23.54 5.22 -1.18
N PRO A 25 -22.56 5.06 -2.09
CA PRO A 25 -22.49 3.88 -2.93
C PRO A 25 -22.15 2.62 -2.12
N ILE A 26 -22.77 1.51 -2.50
CA ILE A 26 -22.48 0.17 -1.96
C ILE A 26 -21.37 -0.48 -2.77
N LEU A 27 -20.35 -1.00 -2.07
CA LEU A 27 -19.21 -1.69 -2.64
C LEU A 27 -19.10 -3.10 -2.03
N PRO A 28 -19.29 -4.18 -2.81
CA PRO A 28 -19.14 -5.53 -2.29
C PRO A 28 -17.70 -5.80 -1.88
N LEU A 29 -17.51 -6.38 -0.69
CA LEU A 29 -16.20 -6.87 -0.25
C LEU A 29 -15.79 -8.10 -1.07
N GLY A 30 -14.49 -8.22 -1.35
CA GLY A 30 -13.92 -9.32 -2.11
C GLY A 30 -12.41 -9.43 -1.95
N LEU A 31 -11.77 -10.23 -2.80
CA LEU A 31 -10.32 -10.52 -2.74
C LEU A 31 -9.43 -9.49 -3.45
N ALA A 32 -10.02 -8.46 -4.08
CA ALA A 32 -9.32 -7.39 -4.79
C ALA A 32 -8.23 -7.89 -5.80
N PRO A 33 -8.64 -8.56 -6.90
CA PRO A 33 -7.70 -9.21 -7.83
C PRO A 33 -6.81 -8.25 -8.63
N ASP A 34 -7.17 -6.97 -8.69
CA ASP A 34 -6.43 -5.92 -9.42
C ASP A 34 -5.48 -5.13 -8.51
N THR A 35 -5.33 -5.55 -7.25
CA THR A 35 -4.38 -4.95 -6.32
C THR A 35 -2.94 -5.27 -6.72
N PHE A 36 -2.09 -4.26 -6.72
CA PHE A 36 -0.64 -4.46 -6.69
C PHE A 36 -0.22 -4.84 -5.27
N ASP A 37 0.05 -6.12 -5.04
CA ASP A 37 0.20 -6.70 -3.70
C ASP A 37 1.57 -7.36 -3.46
N ASP A 38 2.62 -6.84 -4.09
CA ASP A 38 3.98 -7.37 -4.00
C ASP A 38 4.50 -7.36 -2.55
N ALA A 39 4.89 -8.54 -2.07
CA ALA A 39 5.47 -8.73 -0.74
C ALA A 39 7.01 -8.77 -0.75
N TYR A 40 7.63 -8.70 -1.94
CA TYR A 40 9.08 -8.65 -2.15
C TYR A 40 9.86 -9.82 -1.52
N VAL A 41 9.24 -11.00 -1.51
CA VAL A 41 9.84 -12.21 -0.91
C VAL A 41 11.03 -12.66 -1.75
N GLY A 42 12.20 -12.73 -1.10
CA GLY A 42 13.46 -13.16 -1.71
C GLY A 42 14.19 -12.07 -2.51
N CYS A 43 13.63 -10.87 -2.65
CA CYS A 43 14.24 -9.78 -3.43
C CYS A 43 14.28 -8.43 -2.70
N SER A 44 14.06 -8.43 -1.39
CA SER A 44 14.13 -7.25 -0.52
C SER A 44 15.49 -6.54 -0.67
N GLU A 45 16.60 -7.27 -0.59
CA GLU A 45 17.96 -6.72 -0.74
C GLU A 45 18.19 -6.09 -2.13
N VAL A 46 17.81 -6.77 -3.20
CA VAL A 46 17.94 -6.24 -4.58
C VAL A 46 17.06 -5.00 -4.77
N MET A 47 15.87 -4.98 -4.17
CA MET A 47 15.00 -3.82 -4.21
C MET A 47 15.57 -2.65 -3.39
N GLU A 48 16.22 -2.89 -2.25
CA GLU A 48 16.92 -1.85 -1.49
C GLU A 48 17.98 -1.13 -2.32
N GLU A 49 18.71 -1.85 -3.17
CA GLU A 49 19.71 -1.27 -4.07
C GLU A 49 19.09 -0.39 -5.17
N LYS A 50 17.91 -0.76 -5.67
CA LYS A 50 17.25 -0.06 -6.79
C LYS A 50 16.30 1.05 -6.34
N ALA A 51 15.73 0.95 -5.15
CA ALA A 51 14.65 1.80 -4.68
C ALA A 51 15.05 3.28 -4.56
N ALA A 52 16.32 3.58 -4.25
CA ALA A 52 16.78 4.97 -4.14
C ALA A 52 16.73 5.70 -5.50
N ALA A 53 17.19 5.04 -6.58
CA ALA A 53 17.15 5.60 -7.93
C ALA A 53 15.71 5.73 -8.43
N LEU A 54 14.88 4.71 -8.18
CA LEU A 54 13.46 4.73 -8.48
C LEU A 54 12.74 5.89 -7.79
N LEU A 55 12.96 6.06 -6.48
CA LEU A 55 12.32 7.14 -5.73
C LEU A 55 12.71 8.51 -6.27
N LYS A 56 13.97 8.71 -6.68
CA LYS A 56 14.42 9.96 -7.31
C LYS A 56 13.68 10.22 -8.62
N GLU A 57 13.46 9.19 -9.44
CA GLU A 57 12.66 9.27 -10.66
C GLU A 57 11.18 9.60 -10.34
N GLU A 58 10.58 8.92 -9.37
CA GLU A 58 9.21 9.16 -8.93
C GLU A 58 9.01 10.61 -8.46
N MET A 59 9.91 11.13 -7.62
CA MET A 59 9.88 12.51 -7.16
C MET A 59 10.10 13.54 -8.28
N ALA A 60 10.88 13.20 -9.32
CA ALA A 60 11.06 14.07 -10.47
C ALA A 60 9.77 14.22 -11.31
N HIS A 61 8.91 13.20 -11.30
CA HIS A 61 7.67 13.16 -12.07
C HIS A 61 6.40 13.39 -11.23
N HIS A 62 6.53 13.51 -9.90
CA HIS A 62 5.39 13.63 -8.99
C HIS A 62 5.65 14.69 -7.91
N ALA A 63 5.25 15.94 -8.18
CA ALA A 63 5.54 17.09 -7.30
C ALA A 63 5.08 16.88 -5.84
N LEU A 64 3.86 16.36 -5.66
CA LEU A 64 3.32 16.10 -4.32
C LEU A 64 4.12 15.04 -3.54
N LEU A 65 4.70 14.06 -4.24
CA LEU A 65 5.54 13.04 -3.62
C LEU A 65 6.85 13.66 -3.17
N ARG A 66 7.47 14.47 -4.04
CA ARG A 66 8.71 15.18 -3.72
C ARG A 66 8.54 16.05 -2.49
N GLU A 67 7.54 16.92 -2.47
CA GLU A 67 7.27 17.83 -1.36
C GLU A 67 6.98 17.07 -0.06
N SER A 68 6.16 16.02 -0.12
CA SER A 68 5.85 15.19 1.05
C SER A 68 7.08 14.45 1.58
N TRP A 69 7.91 13.92 0.68
CA TRP A 69 9.12 13.19 1.04
C TRP A 69 10.18 14.09 1.66
N GLU A 70 10.43 15.27 1.07
CA GLU A 70 11.37 16.26 1.59
C GLU A 70 10.95 16.72 3.00
N ALA A 71 9.68 17.05 3.20
CA ALA A 71 9.16 17.43 4.52
C ALA A 71 9.26 16.29 5.55
N ALA A 72 8.94 15.06 5.15
CA ALA A 72 9.07 13.89 6.02
C ALA A 72 10.53 13.55 6.36
N GLN A 73 11.47 13.80 5.44
CA GLN A 73 12.89 13.62 5.67
C GLN A 73 13.42 14.62 6.71
N GLU A 74 12.99 15.89 6.65
CA GLU A 74 13.34 16.87 7.69
C GLU A 74 12.80 16.46 9.05
N ALA A 75 11.52 16.06 9.13
CA ALA A 75 10.90 15.62 10.37
C ALA A 75 11.57 14.35 10.96
N TRP A 76 11.98 13.41 10.10
CA TRP A 76 12.69 12.19 10.49
C TRP A 76 13.96 12.46 11.28
N GLU A 77 14.77 13.45 10.87
CA GLU A 77 16.04 13.77 11.52
C GLU A 77 15.90 14.19 13.00
N TYR A 78 14.75 14.76 13.36
CA TYR A 78 14.41 15.09 14.74
C TYR A 78 13.80 13.90 15.47
N GLN A 79 12.82 13.22 14.87
CA GLN A 79 12.02 12.17 15.52
C GLN A 79 12.82 10.89 15.78
N ARG A 80 13.80 10.55 14.93
CA ARG A 80 14.60 9.32 15.05
C ARG A 80 15.39 9.20 16.36
N ARG A 81 15.70 10.31 17.02
CA ARG A 81 16.64 10.36 18.16
C ARG A 81 16.13 9.66 19.42
N GLY A 82 14.84 9.32 19.48
CA GLY A 82 14.22 8.60 20.60
C GLY A 82 13.59 7.25 20.22
N LEU A 83 13.75 6.79 18.97
CA LEU A 83 13.10 5.58 18.49
C LEU A 83 14.01 4.36 18.64
N THR A 84 13.44 3.27 19.18
CA THR A 84 14.05 1.94 19.10
C THR A 84 13.45 1.23 17.89
N LEU A 85 14.26 1.04 16.85
CA LEU A 85 13.83 0.45 15.58
C LEU A 85 14.39 -0.97 15.42
N PRO A 86 13.65 -1.87 14.75
CA PRO A 86 14.09 -3.25 14.55
C PRO A 86 15.33 -3.33 13.64
N PRO A 87 16.13 -4.42 13.74
CA PRO A 87 17.27 -4.62 12.85
C PRO A 87 16.89 -4.55 11.37
N GLY A 88 17.73 -3.88 10.57
CA GLY A 88 17.49 -3.70 9.14
C GLY A 88 16.52 -2.57 8.78
N PHE A 89 15.89 -1.91 9.76
CA PHE A 89 15.05 -0.74 9.53
C PHE A 89 15.91 0.48 9.19
N LYS A 90 15.69 1.05 8.00
CA LYS A 90 16.42 2.20 7.47
C LYS A 90 15.56 3.46 7.51
N ALA A 91 16.21 4.62 7.36
CA ALA A 91 15.53 5.92 7.34
C ALA A 91 14.40 5.99 6.31
N GLN A 92 14.61 5.44 5.11
CA GLN A 92 13.64 5.45 4.03
C GLN A 92 12.34 4.72 4.38
N HIS A 93 12.40 3.66 5.21
CA HIS A 93 11.21 2.96 5.70
C HIS A 93 10.38 3.86 6.62
N GLY A 94 11.05 4.57 7.53
CA GLY A 94 10.40 5.53 8.45
C GLY A 94 9.81 6.72 7.72
N ILE A 95 10.57 7.31 6.79
CA ILE A 95 10.11 8.43 5.95
C ILE A 95 8.89 8.02 5.11
N ALA A 96 8.91 6.83 4.49
CA ALA A 96 7.75 6.34 3.73
C ALA A 96 6.48 6.20 4.59
N ILE A 97 6.63 5.78 5.85
CA ILE A 97 5.52 5.73 6.82
C ILE A 97 5.03 7.15 7.14
N MET A 98 5.94 8.09 7.47
CA MET A 98 5.57 9.49 7.74
C MET A 98 4.82 10.12 6.56
N VAL A 99 5.32 9.89 5.34
CA VAL A 99 4.68 10.31 4.08
C VAL A 99 3.26 9.74 3.96
N TYR A 100 3.07 8.45 4.26
CA TYR A 100 1.76 7.81 4.22
C TYR A 100 0.78 8.37 5.26
N THR A 101 1.25 8.65 6.47
CA THR A 101 0.38 9.15 7.56
C THR A 101 0.02 10.63 7.44
N ASN A 102 0.70 11.38 6.57
CA ASN A 102 0.43 12.81 6.43
C ASN A 102 -0.88 13.08 5.67
N SER A 103 -1.98 13.09 6.41
CA SER A 103 -3.32 13.41 5.91
C SER A 103 -3.53 14.91 5.59
N SER A 104 -2.52 15.78 5.78
CA SER A 104 -2.57 17.18 5.36
C SER A 104 -2.56 17.34 3.83
N ASN A 105 -2.29 16.25 3.10
CA ASN A 105 -2.37 16.21 1.64
C ASN A 105 -2.99 14.88 1.14
N THR A 106 -3.13 14.74 -0.18
CA THR A 106 -3.84 13.63 -0.82
C THR A 106 -2.96 12.43 -1.20
N LEU A 107 -1.67 12.44 -0.89
CA LEU A 107 -0.72 11.44 -1.41
C LEU A 107 -1.04 10.01 -0.94
N TYR A 108 -1.44 9.82 0.32
CA TYR A 108 -1.87 8.51 0.82
C TYR A 108 -3.08 7.97 0.05
N TRP A 109 -3.98 8.86 -0.38
CA TRP A 109 -5.14 8.50 -1.19
C TRP A 109 -4.70 8.13 -2.60
N GLU A 110 -3.81 8.90 -3.23
CA GLU A 110 -3.26 8.62 -4.57
C GLU A 110 -2.50 7.28 -4.59
N LEU A 111 -1.67 7.01 -3.59
CA LEU A 111 -1.00 5.73 -3.43
C LEU A 111 -2.02 4.59 -3.31
N ASN A 112 -3.02 4.73 -2.44
CA ASN A 112 -4.03 3.68 -2.25
C ASN A 112 -4.89 3.43 -3.51
N GLN A 113 -5.14 4.47 -4.32
CA GLN A 113 -5.80 4.32 -5.62
C GLN A 113 -4.92 3.57 -6.62
N ALA A 114 -3.64 3.95 -6.72
CA ALA A 114 -2.67 3.27 -7.58
C ALA A 114 -2.51 1.79 -7.17
N VAL A 115 -2.45 1.50 -5.86
CA VAL A 115 -2.37 0.13 -5.34
C VAL A 115 -3.62 -0.67 -5.69
N ARG A 116 -4.82 -0.09 -5.58
CA ARG A 116 -6.08 -0.76 -5.92
C ARG A 116 -6.20 -1.22 -7.37
N THR A 117 -5.57 -0.49 -8.29
CA THR A 117 -5.82 -0.61 -9.74
C THR A 117 -4.60 -1.00 -10.55
N GLY A 118 -3.40 -0.80 -10.01
CA GLY A 118 -2.13 -1.01 -10.71
C GLY A 118 -1.73 -2.47 -10.89
N GLY A 119 -2.45 -3.41 -10.27
CA GLY A 119 -2.15 -4.84 -10.30
C GLY A 119 -2.81 -5.62 -11.43
N GLY A 120 -3.35 -4.97 -12.47
CA GLY A 120 -3.98 -5.68 -13.60
C GLY A 120 -3.03 -6.66 -14.31
N SER A 121 -1.79 -6.24 -14.56
CA SER A 121 -0.70 -7.07 -15.12
C SER A 121 0.67 -6.46 -14.80
N ARG A 122 1.76 -7.21 -14.99
CA ARG A 122 3.12 -6.67 -14.83
C ARG A 122 3.37 -5.51 -15.79
N GLU A 123 2.93 -5.63 -17.05
CA GLU A 123 3.07 -4.57 -18.05
C GLU A 123 2.33 -3.30 -17.63
N HIS A 124 1.11 -3.43 -17.12
CA HIS A 124 0.33 -2.30 -16.62
C HIS A 124 1.02 -1.65 -15.42
N TYR A 125 1.49 -2.44 -14.45
CA TYR A 125 2.29 -1.97 -13.32
C TYR A 125 3.53 -1.18 -13.78
N MET A 126 4.33 -1.74 -14.70
CA MET A 126 5.56 -1.10 -15.16
C MET A 126 5.28 0.26 -15.80
N ARG A 127 4.23 0.36 -16.62
CA ARG A 127 3.89 1.58 -17.38
C ARG A 127 3.17 2.65 -16.56
N HIS A 128 2.25 2.26 -15.67
CA HIS A 128 1.29 3.22 -15.08
C HIS A 128 1.38 3.36 -13.57
N PHE A 129 2.08 2.47 -12.85
CA PHE A 129 2.18 2.57 -11.39
C PHE A 129 3.29 3.57 -10.99
N PRO A 130 2.97 4.72 -10.38
CA PRO A 130 3.93 5.80 -10.18
C PRO A 130 4.69 5.74 -8.84
N PHE A 131 4.41 4.74 -7.99
CA PHE A 131 4.90 4.67 -6.62
C PHE A 131 5.67 3.37 -6.32
N LYS A 132 6.51 2.91 -7.25
CA LYS A 132 7.24 1.63 -7.15
C LYS A 132 8.16 1.59 -5.91
N ALA A 133 8.97 2.63 -5.69
CA ALA A 133 9.86 2.73 -4.53
C ALA A 133 9.11 3.08 -3.25
N LEU A 134 8.17 4.03 -3.30
CA LEU A 134 7.35 4.35 -2.13
C LEU A 134 6.58 3.12 -1.60
N HIS A 135 5.95 2.35 -2.49
CA HIS A 135 5.29 1.09 -2.13
C HIS A 135 6.27 0.09 -1.52
N PHE A 136 7.46 -0.07 -2.10
CA PHE A 136 8.49 -0.96 -1.56
C PHE A 136 8.91 -0.56 -0.15
N TYR A 137 9.29 0.71 0.06
CA TYR A 137 9.75 1.19 1.36
C TYR A 137 8.65 1.09 2.42
N LEU A 138 7.40 1.40 2.07
CA LEU A 138 6.26 1.25 2.98
C LEU A 138 6.02 -0.22 3.34
N THR A 139 5.94 -1.12 2.35
CA THR A 139 5.77 -2.56 2.60
C THR A 139 6.90 -3.12 3.46
N ARG A 140 8.16 -2.82 3.13
CA ARG A 140 9.32 -3.32 3.89
C ARG A 140 9.36 -2.75 5.31
N GLY A 141 9.04 -1.47 5.49
CA GLY A 141 8.93 -0.85 6.81
C GLY A 141 7.91 -1.55 7.69
N LEU A 142 6.71 -1.84 7.16
CA LEU A 142 5.68 -2.56 7.89
C LEU A 142 6.11 -4.00 8.24
N GLN A 143 6.74 -4.72 7.31
CA GLN A 143 7.28 -6.07 7.57
C GLN A 143 8.30 -6.07 8.72
N LEU A 144 9.22 -5.10 8.73
CA LEU A 144 10.24 -5.00 9.77
C LEU A 144 9.65 -4.63 11.14
N LEU A 145 8.65 -3.72 11.19
CA LEU A 145 7.95 -3.35 12.43
C LEU A 145 7.08 -4.47 12.98
N GLN A 146 6.41 -5.22 12.11
CA GLN A 146 5.61 -6.39 12.48
C GLN A 146 6.51 -7.52 13.03
N GLY A 147 7.71 -7.67 12.47
CA GLY A 147 8.67 -8.70 12.83
C GLY A 147 8.36 -10.05 12.18
N SER A 148 8.86 -11.13 12.77
CA SER A 148 8.61 -12.49 12.28
C SER A 148 7.59 -13.19 13.18
N GLY A 149 6.32 -13.24 12.82
CA GLY A 149 5.39 -14.04 13.61
C GLY A 149 3.91 -14.07 13.23
N GLY A 150 3.38 -13.12 12.43
CA GLY A 150 1.92 -13.02 12.24
C GLY A 150 1.17 -13.12 13.57
N CYS A 151 0.06 -13.87 13.61
CA CYS A 151 -0.61 -14.24 14.87
C CYS A 151 -0.05 -15.50 15.56
N SER A 152 1.06 -16.06 15.07
CA SER A 152 1.65 -17.27 15.65
C SER A 152 2.28 -17.04 17.03
N ARG A 153 2.56 -15.76 17.38
CA ARG A 153 3.16 -15.37 18.67
C ARG A 153 2.19 -14.62 19.61
N ALA A 154 1.15 -14.01 19.07
CA ALA A 154 0.18 -13.20 19.81
C ALA A 154 -1.18 -13.20 19.09
N PRO A 155 -2.30 -12.99 19.78
CA PRO A 155 -3.66 -13.08 19.21
C PRO A 155 -4.02 -11.96 18.19
N GLY A 156 -3.06 -11.25 17.61
CA GLY A 156 -3.28 -10.12 16.71
C GLY A 156 -3.79 -8.86 17.42
N ALA A 157 -3.71 -7.73 16.74
CA ALA A 157 -4.19 -6.44 17.25
C ALA A 157 -5.68 -6.25 16.93
N VAL A 158 -6.47 -5.84 17.93
CA VAL A 158 -7.85 -5.38 17.70
C VAL A 158 -7.82 -3.91 17.32
N VAL A 159 -8.36 -3.59 16.16
CA VAL A 159 -8.32 -2.25 15.56
C VAL A 159 -9.65 -1.90 14.92
N PHE A 160 -9.85 -0.62 14.64
CA PHE A 160 -11.10 -0.08 14.14
C PHE A 160 -10.86 0.84 12.94
N ARG A 161 -11.80 0.86 12.00
CA ARG A 161 -11.73 1.74 10.82
C ARG A 161 -13.12 2.27 10.46
N GLY A 162 -13.27 3.59 10.49
CA GLY A 162 -14.44 4.28 9.95
C GLY A 162 -14.24 4.67 8.49
N VAL A 163 -15.30 4.59 7.70
CA VAL A 163 -15.36 5.05 6.31
C VAL A 163 -16.59 5.91 6.11
N SER A 164 -16.41 7.09 5.52
CA SER A 164 -17.48 8.10 5.35
C SER A 164 -18.24 7.97 4.03
N SER A 165 -17.61 7.46 2.98
CA SER A 165 -18.08 7.61 1.60
C SER A 165 -18.54 6.31 0.92
N LEU A 166 -18.49 5.17 1.63
CA LEU A 166 -18.80 3.86 1.06
C LEU A 166 -19.52 2.96 2.06
N HIS A 167 -20.52 2.23 1.58
CA HIS A 167 -21.12 1.09 2.27
C HIS A 167 -20.44 -0.20 1.80
N PHE A 168 -19.61 -0.80 2.65
CA PHE A 168 -19.04 -2.11 2.34
C PHE A 168 -19.95 -3.21 2.85
N GLU A 169 -20.27 -4.13 1.94
CA GLU A 169 -21.13 -5.27 2.26
C GLU A 169 -20.44 -6.57 1.83
N PRO A 170 -20.28 -7.54 2.75
CA PRO A 170 -19.84 -8.86 2.36
C PRO A 170 -20.97 -9.58 1.61
N LYS A 171 -20.62 -10.50 0.70
CA LYS A 171 -21.66 -11.29 0.03
C LYS A 171 -22.31 -12.24 1.04
N ARG A 172 -21.49 -12.88 1.90
CA ARG A 172 -21.92 -13.76 2.98
C ARG A 172 -20.95 -13.72 4.16
N LEU A 173 -21.44 -14.11 5.33
CA LEU A 173 -20.57 -14.47 6.46
C LEU A 173 -19.72 -15.68 6.08
N GLY A 174 -18.46 -15.69 6.52
CA GLY A 174 -17.48 -16.71 6.18
C GLY A 174 -16.73 -16.47 4.87
N ASP A 175 -17.07 -15.41 4.11
CA ASP A 175 -16.30 -15.05 2.92
C ASP A 175 -14.89 -14.56 3.30
N LEU A 176 -13.92 -14.81 2.42
CA LEU A 176 -12.58 -14.25 2.52
C LEU A 176 -12.49 -12.93 1.74
N VAL A 177 -11.94 -11.91 2.37
CA VAL A 177 -11.86 -10.55 1.83
C VAL A 177 -10.48 -9.95 2.06
N ARG A 178 -10.14 -8.96 1.23
CA ARG A 178 -8.94 -8.14 1.33
C ARG A 178 -9.32 -6.68 1.12
N PHE A 179 -8.58 -5.76 1.72
CA PHE A 179 -8.80 -4.33 1.48
C PHE A 179 -8.31 -3.88 0.10
N GLY A 180 -7.37 -4.61 -0.50
CA GLY A 180 -6.85 -4.29 -1.82
C GLY A 180 -6.01 -3.01 -1.91
N GLN A 181 -5.57 -2.51 -0.75
CA GLN A 181 -4.70 -1.35 -0.55
C GLN A 181 -4.11 -1.40 0.86
N PHE A 182 -3.22 -0.47 1.19
CA PHE A 182 -2.90 -0.24 2.59
C PHE A 182 -4.14 0.29 3.32
N ALA A 183 -4.45 -0.27 4.48
CA ALA A 183 -5.63 0.09 5.24
C ALA A 183 -5.25 0.64 6.61
N SER A 184 -5.40 1.96 6.76
CA SER A 184 -5.28 2.64 8.05
C SER A 184 -6.38 2.20 8.99
N SER A 185 -6.02 1.92 10.23
CA SER A 185 -6.94 1.58 11.32
C SER A 185 -6.40 2.15 12.62
N SER A 186 -7.24 2.27 13.64
CA SER A 186 -6.83 2.78 14.95
C SER A 186 -7.02 1.73 16.03
N LEU A 187 -6.12 1.70 17.01
CA LEU A 187 -6.33 0.99 18.28
C LEU A 187 -7.45 1.62 19.13
N ASP A 188 -7.87 2.85 18.80
CA ASP A 188 -8.91 3.59 19.50
C ASP A 188 -10.18 3.70 18.64
N GLU A 189 -11.27 3.12 19.14
CA GLU A 189 -12.55 3.12 18.46
C GLU A 189 -13.09 4.55 18.27
N ALA A 190 -12.90 5.44 19.25
CA ALA A 190 -13.40 6.81 19.20
C ALA A 190 -12.65 7.62 18.14
N VAL A 191 -11.35 7.36 17.95
CA VAL A 191 -10.57 7.92 16.83
C VAL A 191 -11.12 7.42 15.50
N ALA A 192 -11.27 6.10 15.33
CA ALA A 192 -11.75 5.51 14.08
C ALA A 192 -13.12 6.04 13.64
N ARG A 193 -14.01 6.34 14.61
CA ARG A 193 -15.35 6.91 14.34
C ARG A 193 -15.31 8.31 13.73
N ARG A 194 -14.23 9.08 13.93
CA ARG A 194 -14.07 10.43 13.34
C ARG A 194 -13.87 10.39 11.83
N PHE A 195 -13.36 9.28 11.28
CA PHE A 195 -13.11 9.12 9.86
C PHE A 195 -14.35 8.78 9.04
N GLY A 196 -15.45 8.39 9.69
CA GLY A 196 -16.73 8.20 9.03
C GLY A 196 -17.60 7.12 9.66
N ASN A 197 -18.88 7.17 9.30
CA ASN A 197 -19.93 6.35 9.89
C ASN A 197 -20.77 5.60 8.85
N ALA A 198 -20.42 5.66 7.55
CA ALA A 198 -21.13 4.91 6.51
C ALA A 198 -20.81 3.41 6.61
N THR A 199 -19.52 3.07 6.73
CA THR A 199 -19.08 1.75 7.15
C THR A 199 -18.17 1.86 8.34
N PHE A 200 -18.34 0.94 9.29
CA PHE A 200 -17.41 0.77 10.40
C PHE A 200 -16.91 -0.66 10.50
N PHE A 201 -15.60 -0.82 10.46
CA PHE A 201 -14.94 -2.11 10.61
C PHE A 201 -14.43 -2.28 12.03
N SER A 202 -14.74 -3.42 12.64
CA SER A 202 -14.01 -3.97 13.78
C SER A 202 -13.14 -5.12 13.28
N LEU A 203 -11.84 -5.02 13.53
CA LEU A 203 -10.82 -5.85 12.88
C LEU A 203 -9.96 -6.53 13.95
N ARG A 204 -9.56 -7.77 13.68
CA ARG A 204 -8.40 -8.39 14.32
C ARG A 204 -7.34 -8.64 13.26
N THR A 205 -6.24 -7.90 13.26
CA THR A 205 -5.15 -8.03 12.27
C THR A 205 -3.95 -8.75 12.86
N CYS A 206 -3.32 -9.60 12.05
CA CYS A 206 -2.08 -10.31 12.36
C CYS A 206 -0.85 -9.69 11.67
N PHE A 207 -1.07 -8.99 10.56
CA PHE A 207 -0.01 -8.45 9.70
C PHE A 207 0.07 -6.91 9.74
N GLY A 208 -0.89 -6.24 10.37
CA GLY A 208 -0.83 -4.82 10.63
C GLY A 208 0.27 -4.46 11.62
N ALA A 209 0.98 -3.38 11.35
CA ALA A 209 2.02 -2.86 12.22
C ALA A 209 1.58 -1.56 12.88
N SER A 210 1.85 -1.42 14.18
CA SER A 210 1.68 -0.13 14.85
C SER A 210 2.71 0.85 14.30
N ILE A 211 2.22 1.95 13.73
CA ILE A 211 3.05 3.03 13.19
C ILE A 211 2.92 4.31 14.02
N GLN A 212 2.30 4.22 15.19
CA GLN A 212 2.05 5.35 16.09
C GLN A 212 3.32 6.19 16.34
N ALA A 213 4.45 5.55 16.62
CA ALA A 213 5.71 6.23 16.93
C ALA A 213 6.36 6.92 15.72
N LEU A 214 5.87 6.62 14.51
CA LEU A 214 6.37 7.11 13.22
C LEU A 214 5.32 7.97 12.49
N SER A 215 4.11 8.11 13.03
CA SER A 215 3.04 8.86 12.39
C SER A 215 3.22 10.37 12.60
N VAL A 216 2.75 11.15 11.63
CA VAL A 216 2.55 12.60 11.78
C VAL A 216 1.47 12.91 12.82
N PHE A 217 0.55 11.98 13.06
CA PHE A 217 -0.54 12.08 14.04
C PHE A 217 -0.51 10.91 15.06
N PRO A 218 0.43 10.89 16.02
CA PRO A 218 0.56 9.80 17.00
C PRO A 218 -0.70 9.56 17.85
N GLU A 219 -1.56 10.56 18.01
CA GLU A 219 -2.84 10.47 18.70
C GLU A 219 -3.87 9.60 17.96
N GLU A 220 -3.68 9.36 16.65
CA GLU A 220 -4.55 8.47 15.90
C GLU A 220 -4.31 6.99 16.25
N ARG A 221 -3.21 6.68 16.95
CA ARG A 221 -2.84 5.32 17.39
C ARG A 221 -2.92 4.32 16.24
N GLU A 222 -2.38 4.74 15.09
CA GLU A 222 -2.58 4.06 13.82
C GLU A 222 -1.86 2.72 13.78
N VAL A 223 -2.60 1.71 13.32
CA VAL A 223 -2.09 0.42 12.87
C VAL A 223 -2.36 0.33 11.38
N LEU A 224 -1.29 0.21 10.60
CA LEU A 224 -1.36 0.13 9.15
C LEU A 224 -1.32 -1.31 8.68
N ILE A 225 -2.37 -1.72 7.96
CA ILE A 225 -2.56 -3.08 7.46
C ILE A 225 -2.06 -3.17 6.01
N PRO A 226 -1.20 -4.13 5.65
CA PRO A 226 -0.70 -4.30 4.29
C PRO A 226 -1.79 -4.83 3.33
N PRO A 227 -1.66 -4.59 2.01
CA PRO A 227 -2.68 -4.95 1.02
C PRO A 227 -2.92 -6.45 0.85
N HIS A 228 -1.98 -7.29 1.29
CA HIS A 228 -2.00 -8.74 1.09
C HIS A 228 -2.55 -9.54 2.28
N GLU A 229 -2.94 -8.90 3.40
CA GLU A 229 -3.59 -9.63 4.51
C GLU A 229 -5.00 -10.09 4.11
N VAL A 230 -5.31 -11.35 4.40
CA VAL A 230 -6.63 -11.96 4.15
C VAL A 230 -7.43 -11.98 5.44
N PHE A 231 -8.69 -11.57 5.35
CA PHE A 231 -9.63 -11.56 6.46
C PHE A 231 -10.82 -12.47 6.19
N LEU A 232 -11.29 -13.15 7.23
CA LEU A 232 -12.57 -13.83 7.28
C LEU A 232 -13.65 -12.85 7.75
N VAL A 233 -14.78 -12.79 7.04
CA VAL A 233 -15.96 -12.04 7.49
C VAL A 233 -16.67 -12.83 8.59
N THR A 234 -16.61 -12.35 9.83
CA THR A 234 -17.23 -13.04 10.98
C THR A 234 -18.53 -12.39 11.43
N GLY A 235 -18.79 -11.15 11.01
CA GLY A 235 -20.01 -10.43 11.37
C GLY A 235 -20.35 -9.36 10.36
N PHE A 236 -21.64 -9.17 10.13
CA PHE A 236 -22.19 -8.10 9.33
C PHE A 236 -23.58 -7.73 9.86
N SER A 237 -23.82 -6.44 10.06
CA SER A 237 -25.14 -5.90 10.37
C SER A 237 -25.28 -4.51 9.78
N GLN A 238 -26.52 -4.09 9.61
CA GLN A 238 -26.86 -2.70 9.30
C GLN A 238 -27.48 -2.06 10.54
N ASP A 239 -26.93 -0.93 10.96
CA ASP A 239 -27.44 -0.07 12.03
C ASP A 239 -28.00 1.20 11.41
N GLY A 240 -29.31 1.17 11.09
CA GLY A 240 -29.93 2.20 10.26
C GLY A 240 -29.27 2.29 8.88
N ALA A 241 -28.69 3.44 8.57
CA ALA A 241 -27.95 3.65 7.31
C ALA A 241 -26.48 3.21 7.38
N ARG A 242 -25.98 2.65 8.49
CA ARG A 242 -24.56 2.29 8.66
C ARG A 242 -24.33 0.80 8.47
N SER A 243 -23.29 0.45 7.73
CA SER A 243 -22.75 -0.92 7.65
C SER A 243 -21.77 -1.17 8.79
N ILE A 244 -21.97 -2.22 9.58
CA ILE A 244 -21.03 -2.67 10.61
C ILE A 244 -20.45 -4.01 10.17
N VAL A 245 -19.14 -4.07 10.00
CA VAL A 245 -18.44 -5.26 9.49
C VAL A 245 -17.43 -5.73 10.54
N THR A 246 -17.45 -7.02 10.88
CA THR A 246 -16.43 -7.64 11.74
C THR A 246 -15.57 -8.58 10.91
N LEU A 247 -14.26 -8.33 10.93
CA LEU A 247 -13.27 -9.06 10.16
C LEU A 247 -12.20 -9.64 11.08
N TRP A 248 -11.91 -10.93 10.94
CA TRP A 248 -10.80 -11.58 11.64
C TRP A 248 -9.73 -11.99 10.65
N SER A 249 -8.47 -11.69 10.96
CA SER A 249 -7.35 -12.14 10.14
C SER A 249 -7.41 -13.66 10.00
N TYR A 250 -7.26 -14.12 8.76
CA TYR A 250 -7.18 -15.54 8.45
C TYR A 250 -5.77 -16.10 8.71
N ASN A 251 -4.88 -15.30 9.33
CA ASN A 251 -3.46 -15.59 9.56
C ASN A 251 -2.73 -16.04 8.29
N GLN A 252 -3.16 -15.51 7.15
CA GLN A 252 -2.60 -15.80 5.82
C GLN A 252 -2.49 -14.52 5.02
N THR A 253 -1.48 -14.51 4.15
CA THR A 253 -1.33 -13.49 3.11
C THR A 253 -1.71 -14.06 1.75
N CYS A 254 -1.99 -13.19 0.81
CA CYS A 254 -2.37 -13.52 -0.55
C CYS A 254 -1.75 -12.47 -1.47
N SER A 255 -0.64 -12.81 -2.13
CA SER A 255 0.01 -11.94 -3.12
C SER A 255 -0.01 -12.58 -4.51
N HIS A 256 -0.43 -11.82 -5.52
CA HIS A 256 -0.38 -12.21 -6.93
C HIS A 256 0.95 -11.78 -7.57
N PHE A 257 1.59 -10.76 -7.01
CA PHE A 257 2.90 -10.28 -7.45
C PHE A 257 3.99 -10.70 -6.47
N ASN A 258 5.18 -10.98 -7.01
CA ASN A 258 6.41 -11.09 -6.24
C ASN A 258 7.56 -10.56 -7.09
N CYS A 259 8.26 -9.54 -6.61
CA CYS A 259 9.42 -8.93 -7.27
C CYS A 259 9.09 -8.43 -8.70
N ALA A 260 7.93 -7.79 -8.87
CA ALA A 260 7.38 -7.42 -10.17
C ALA A 260 8.31 -6.51 -10.97
N TYR A 261 8.88 -5.51 -10.30
CA TYR A 261 9.86 -4.60 -10.90
C TYR A 261 11.07 -5.34 -11.49
N LEU A 262 11.50 -6.41 -10.83
CA LEU A 262 12.66 -7.22 -11.22
C LEU A 262 12.36 -8.27 -12.29
N GLY A 263 11.11 -8.40 -12.75
CA GLY A 263 10.73 -9.39 -13.77
C GLY A 263 9.58 -10.31 -13.36
N GLY A 264 9.18 -10.29 -12.08
CA GLY A 264 8.09 -11.12 -11.58
C GLY A 264 6.76 -10.87 -12.29
N GLN A 265 6.17 -11.93 -12.83
CA GLN A 265 4.87 -11.85 -13.51
C GLN A 265 3.72 -12.00 -12.52
N LYS A 266 2.55 -11.42 -12.86
CA LYS A 266 1.31 -11.65 -12.10
C LYS A 266 0.94 -13.12 -12.17
N ARG A 267 0.74 -13.74 -11.02
CA ARG A 267 0.27 -15.13 -10.90
C ARG A 267 -1.26 -15.17 -11.05
N ARG A 268 -1.79 -16.26 -11.61
CA ARG A 268 -3.24 -16.47 -11.77
C ARG A 268 -3.97 -16.65 -10.45
N GLY A 269 -3.32 -17.31 -9.49
CA GLY A 269 -3.78 -17.42 -8.11
C GLY A 269 -2.79 -16.72 -7.19
N CYS A 270 -3.28 -16.20 -6.07
CA CYS A 270 -2.39 -15.65 -5.07
C CYS A 270 -1.65 -16.75 -4.32
N VAL A 271 -0.44 -16.41 -3.89
CA VAL A 271 0.42 -17.31 -3.13
C VAL A 271 0.57 -16.74 -1.72
N SER A 272 0.35 -17.59 -0.73
CA SER A 272 0.60 -17.26 0.66
C SER A 272 2.09 -17.36 0.96
N VAL A 273 2.59 -16.40 1.72
CA VAL A 273 3.97 -16.43 2.23
C VAL A 273 3.94 -17.14 3.59
N PRO A 274 4.65 -18.26 3.77
CA PRO A 274 4.74 -18.91 5.07
C PRO A 274 5.39 -17.97 6.08
N VAL A 275 4.76 -17.82 7.25
CA VAL A 275 5.32 -17.05 8.36
C VAL A 275 6.60 -17.76 8.84
N GLY A 276 7.76 -17.10 8.72
CA GLY A 276 9.01 -17.54 9.36
C GLY A 276 9.99 -18.35 8.51
N GLN A 277 9.91 -18.34 7.18
CA GLN A 277 10.99 -18.90 6.34
C GLN A 277 12.12 -17.86 6.12
N PRO A 278 13.41 -18.27 6.25
CA PRO A 278 14.54 -17.45 5.82
C PRO A 278 14.43 -17.08 4.35
N GLU A 279 14.87 -15.86 4.01
CA GLU A 279 14.96 -15.38 2.63
C GLU A 279 15.85 -16.34 1.81
N SER A 280 15.25 -17.13 0.92
CA SER A 280 16.00 -17.88 -0.10
C SER A 280 16.48 -16.89 -1.16
N PRO A 281 17.75 -16.97 -1.62
CA PRO A 281 18.25 -16.08 -2.67
C PRO A 281 17.39 -16.16 -3.93
N TYR A 282 17.09 -15.00 -4.51
CA TYR A 282 16.45 -14.91 -5.82
C TYR A 282 17.43 -15.39 -6.90
N GLU A 283 17.23 -16.60 -7.43
CA GLU A 283 17.90 -17.06 -8.65
C GLU A 283 17.21 -16.46 -9.89
N GLY A 284 17.51 -15.19 -10.17
CA GLY A 284 17.15 -14.57 -11.45
C GLY A 284 18.13 -14.99 -12.54
N ALA A 285 17.74 -15.92 -13.41
CA ALA A 285 18.50 -16.30 -14.59
C ALA A 285 18.55 -15.13 -15.60
N PHE A 286 19.72 -14.51 -15.76
CA PHE A 286 20.03 -13.64 -16.90
C PHE A 286 20.87 -14.42 -17.91
N PRO A 287 20.49 -14.54 -19.20
CA PRO A 287 21.44 -14.90 -20.23
C PRO A 287 22.35 -13.69 -20.49
N LEU A 288 23.55 -13.73 -19.94
CA LEU A 288 24.63 -12.80 -20.28
C LEU A 288 25.03 -13.00 -21.75
N LEU A 289 24.46 -12.20 -22.65
CA LEU A 289 25.05 -11.98 -23.97
C LEU A 289 26.34 -11.16 -23.77
N SER A 290 27.45 -11.90 -23.69
CA SER A 290 28.80 -11.38 -23.59
C SER A 290 29.19 -10.67 -24.89
N TRP A 291 29.18 -9.35 -24.90
CA TRP A 291 29.96 -8.57 -25.87
C TRP A 291 31.39 -8.47 -25.35
N LYS A 292 32.26 -9.37 -25.83
CA LYS A 292 33.71 -9.19 -25.74
C LYS A 292 34.22 -8.69 -27.09
N THR A 293 34.57 -7.41 -27.12
CA THR A 293 35.58 -6.86 -28.03
C THR A 293 36.93 -7.53 -27.71
N PRO A 294 37.65 -8.11 -28.69
CA PRO A 294 38.96 -8.65 -28.43
C PRO A 294 40.02 -7.53 -28.55
N PHE A 295 40.62 -7.18 -27.41
CA PHE A 295 41.96 -6.59 -27.40
C PHE A 295 42.98 -7.72 -27.57
N LEU A 296 43.76 -7.69 -28.66
CA LEU A 296 44.92 -8.54 -28.87
C LEU A 296 46.19 -7.70 -28.64
N ALA A 297 47.01 -8.15 -27.69
CA ALA A 297 48.31 -7.60 -27.33
C ALA A 297 49.41 -8.05 -28.34
N PRO A 298 50.58 -7.38 -28.38
CA PRO A 298 51.53 -7.47 -29.47
C PRO A 298 52.62 -8.55 -29.23
N GLY A 299 53.13 -9.16 -30.30
CA GLY A 299 54.47 -9.74 -30.25
C GLY A 299 54.79 -10.85 -31.25
N LYS A 300 55.83 -10.56 -32.05
CA LYS A 300 56.71 -11.43 -32.85
C LYS A 300 56.32 -11.68 -34.32
N PHE A 301 56.84 -10.79 -35.17
CA PHE A 301 57.16 -11.11 -36.57
C PHE A 301 58.64 -11.46 -36.68
N GLN A 302 58.93 -12.69 -37.13
CA GLN A 302 60.20 -13.02 -37.78
C GLN A 302 59.93 -13.07 -39.29
N LEU A 303 60.78 -12.36 -40.03
CA LEU A 303 60.86 -12.32 -41.48
C LEU A 303 61.30 -13.69 -42.04
N SER A 304 60.74 -14.06 -43.17
CA SER A 304 61.48 -14.80 -44.21
C SER A 304 60.90 -14.42 -45.58
N GLU A 305 61.76 -13.81 -46.39
CA GLU A 305 61.60 -13.56 -47.82
C GLU A 305 61.43 -14.88 -48.59
N ALA A 306 60.69 -14.83 -49.70
CA ALA A 306 61.19 -15.22 -51.02
C ALA A 306 60.15 -14.88 -52.09
N GLY A 307 60.55 -14.10 -53.10
CA GLY A 307 59.82 -13.92 -54.36
C GLY A 307 59.87 -15.17 -55.25
N PRO A 308 59.63 -15.09 -56.57
CA PRO A 308 59.77 -13.94 -57.47
C PRO A 308 58.46 -13.20 -57.77
#